data_AF-A0A7V8DDN4-F1
#
_entry.id   AF-A0A7V8DDN4-F1
#
_cell.length_a   1.000
_cell.length_b   1.000
_cell.length_c   1.000
_cell.angle_alpha   90.00
_cell.angle_beta   90.00
_cell.angle_gamma   90.00
#
_symmetry.space_group_name_H-M   'P 1'
#
loop_
_entity.id
_entity.type
_entity.pdbx_description
1 polymer ?
#
loop_
_entity_poly.entity_id
_entity_poly.type
_entity_poly.pdbx_seq_one_letter_code
_entity_poly.pdbx_strand_id
1 'polypeptide(L)'
;MDLLLSAPIPPSRIVAARLLTSVWRAFIIYIMFASIFILRAAIEISPIYFSYLPTALGIALSEAAITFWCARLLLTRFGLRKGRNLSQIIGFGGMVAGVTFYQIGVASNISDAVINSAPAFNPILAWWGGALVGDWLPALTIFTIGCTIYVVTYLVAGRDFARDVSIIRGQSENTPRANAKEKPFVFSGNLFKIIIFKEWRGIFRDARTFAQIAAPLVGLIPVAFAIVKSWDKAPEIAGYLGAPMVIF
;
A
#
# COMPACT_ATOMS: atom_id res chain seq x y z
N MET A 1 3.40 -8.68 29.40
CA MET A 1 4.76 -9.05 28.95
C MET A 1 5.20 -10.42 29.47
N ASP A 2 4.43 -11.08 30.36
CA ASP A 2 4.74 -12.45 30.84
C ASP A 2 4.55 -13.57 29.81
N LEU A 3 3.72 -13.37 28.78
CA LEU A 3 3.52 -14.36 27.70
C LEU A 3 4.73 -14.51 26.76
N LEU A 4 5.73 -13.62 26.82
CA LEU A 4 6.96 -13.72 26.05
C LEU A 4 8.13 -14.33 26.84
N LEU A 5 7.95 -14.55 28.16
CA LEU A 5 8.97 -15.15 29.03
C LEU A 5 8.74 -16.67 29.25
N SER A 6 7.53 -17.19 29.05
CA SER A 6 7.24 -18.62 29.26
C SER A 6 7.47 -19.50 28.02
N ALA A 7 7.56 -18.93 26.82
CA ALA A 7 7.90 -19.67 25.61
C ALA A 7 8.74 -18.79 24.65
N PRO A 8 10.04 -19.08 24.45
CA PRO A 8 10.83 -18.39 23.45
C PRO A 8 10.32 -18.78 22.06
N ILE A 9 9.40 -17.98 21.52
CA ILE A 9 8.94 -18.15 20.14
C ILE A 9 10.13 -17.81 19.22
N PRO A 10 10.56 -18.71 18.33
CA PRO A 10 11.67 -18.43 17.43
C PRO A 10 11.32 -17.20 16.57
N PRO A 11 12.25 -16.23 16.42
CA PRO A 11 11.95 -14.96 15.75
C PRO A 11 11.43 -15.10 14.32
N SER A 12 11.80 -16.19 13.63
CA SER A 12 11.29 -16.54 12.30
C SER A 12 9.76 -16.68 12.26
N ARG A 13 9.12 -17.20 13.32
CA ARG A 13 7.65 -17.35 13.38
C ARG A 13 6.94 -16.00 13.46
N ILE A 14 7.54 -15.02 14.13
CA ILE A 14 6.97 -13.67 14.23
C ILE A 14 7.01 -12.98 12.86
N VAL A 15 8.13 -13.12 12.14
CA VAL A 15 8.27 -12.61 10.77
C VAL A 15 7.29 -13.30 9.83
N ALA A 16 7.18 -14.63 9.90
CA ALA A 16 6.22 -15.40 9.11
C ALA A 16 4.78 -14.94 9.34
N ALA A 17 4.38 -14.80 10.61
CA ALA A 17 3.04 -14.36 10.96
C ALA A 17 2.75 -12.96 10.41
N ARG A 18 3.69 -12.01 10.54
CA ARG A 18 3.52 -10.65 10.01
C ARG A 18 3.44 -10.62 8.48
N LEU A 19 4.30 -11.38 7.79
CA LEU A 19 4.26 -11.50 6.34
C LEU A 19 2.92 -12.10 5.89
N LEU A 20 2.47 -13.18 6.53
CA LEU A 20 1.20 -13.83 6.21
C LEU A 20 0.00 -12.89 6.45
N THR A 21 -0.02 -12.15 7.56
CA THR A 21 -1.07 -11.15 7.81
C THR A 21 -1.08 -10.06 6.73
N SER A 22 0.09 -9.64 6.24
CA SER A 22 0.18 -8.66 5.14
C SER A 22 -0.37 -9.21 3.83
N VAL A 23 0.01 -10.45 3.47
CA VAL A 23 -0.49 -11.13 2.26
C VAL A 23 -2.00 -11.30 2.33
N TRP A 24 -2.51 -11.78 3.46
CA TRP A 24 -3.93 -12.00 3.68
C TRP A 24 -4.74 -10.71 3.50
N ARG A 25 -4.26 -9.60 4.07
CA ARG A 25 -4.91 -8.29 3.93
C ARG A 25 -4.94 -7.81 2.48
N ALA A 26 -3.82 -7.88 1.77
CA ALA A 26 -3.75 -7.47 0.36
C ALA A 26 -4.66 -8.35 -0.51
N PHE A 27 -4.63 -9.66 -0.29
CA PHE A 27 -5.44 -10.62 -1.02
C PHE A 27 -6.95 -10.41 -0.84
N ILE A 28 -7.40 -10.13 0.39
CA ILE A 28 -8.82 -9.80 0.63
C ILE A 28 -9.21 -8.54 -0.13
N ILE A 29 -8.39 -7.49 -0.09
CA ILE A 29 -8.68 -6.24 -0.81
C ILE A 29 -8.79 -6.52 -2.31
N TYR A 30 -7.85 -7.27 -2.89
CA TYR A 30 -7.90 -7.65 -4.30
C TYR A 30 -9.14 -8.46 -4.66
N ILE A 31 -9.49 -9.47 -3.88
CA ILE A 31 -10.71 -10.26 -4.10
C ILE A 31 -11.95 -9.38 -3.94
N MET A 32 -12.04 -8.52 -2.93
CA MET A 32 -13.21 -7.66 -2.73
C MET A 32 -13.45 -6.78 -3.96
N PHE A 33 -12.41 -6.07 -4.44
CA PHE A 33 -12.53 -5.23 -5.62
C PHE A 33 -12.83 -6.04 -6.90
N ALA A 34 -12.16 -7.17 -7.07
CA ALA A 34 -12.37 -8.02 -8.23
C ALA A 34 -13.73 -8.72 -8.22
N SER A 35 -14.27 -9.04 -7.04
CA SER A 35 -15.54 -9.77 -6.92
C SER A 35 -16.70 -8.99 -7.54
N ILE A 36 -16.64 -7.65 -7.53
CA ILE A 36 -17.65 -6.78 -8.12
C ILE A 36 -17.79 -7.02 -9.65
N PHE A 37 -16.67 -7.32 -10.33
CA PHE A 37 -16.63 -7.42 -11.79
C PHE A 37 -16.38 -8.85 -12.30
N ILE A 38 -15.37 -9.51 -11.74
CA ILE A 38 -14.83 -10.78 -12.24
C ILE A 38 -15.63 -11.97 -11.74
N LEU A 39 -16.16 -11.93 -10.50
CA LEU A 39 -16.94 -13.07 -9.97
C LEU A 39 -18.24 -13.26 -10.76
N ARG A 40 -18.89 -12.16 -11.14
CA ARG A 40 -20.07 -12.21 -12.01
C ARG A 40 -19.73 -12.80 -13.38
N ALA A 41 -18.64 -12.34 -14.01
CA ALA A 41 -18.17 -12.90 -15.28
C ALA A 41 -17.81 -14.40 -15.18
N ALA A 42 -17.24 -14.83 -14.06
CA ALA A 42 -16.88 -16.23 -13.83
C ALA A 42 -18.11 -17.16 -13.74
N ILE A 43 -19.22 -16.65 -13.18
CA ILE A 43 -20.47 -17.41 -13.03
C ILE A 43 -21.29 -17.37 -14.33
N GLU A 44 -21.40 -16.20 -14.97
CA GLU A 44 -22.30 -15.99 -16.12
C GLU A 44 -21.67 -16.36 -17.47
N ILE A 45 -20.36 -16.12 -17.66
CA ILE A 45 -19.70 -16.24 -18.97
C ILE A 45 -18.89 -17.54 -19.06
N SER A 46 -17.91 -17.71 -18.16
CA SER A 46 -17.02 -18.87 -18.20
C SER A 46 -16.26 -19.06 -16.89
N PRO A 47 -16.07 -20.30 -16.41
CA PRO A 47 -15.23 -20.60 -15.25
C PRO A 47 -13.75 -20.21 -15.43
N ILE A 48 -13.34 -19.90 -16.66
CA ILE A 48 -11.95 -19.56 -16.96
C ILE A 48 -11.48 -18.30 -16.22
N TYR A 49 -12.40 -17.37 -15.91
CA TYR A 49 -12.12 -16.15 -15.14
C TYR A 49 -11.72 -16.41 -13.67
N PHE A 50 -11.85 -17.64 -13.16
CA PHE A 50 -11.28 -18.03 -11.87
C PHE A 50 -9.74 -18.00 -11.85
N SER A 51 -9.08 -17.89 -13.01
CA SER A 51 -7.63 -17.63 -13.12
C SER A 51 -7.19 -16.37 -12.37
N TYR A 52 -8.13 -15.45 -12.09
CA TYR A 52 -7.86 -14.26 -11.28
C TYR A 52 -7.41 -14.59 -9.85
N LEU A 53 -7.93 -15.66 -9.24
CA LEU A 53 -7.60 -16.01 -7.85
C LEU A 53 -6.11 -16.31 -7.63
N PRO A 54 -5.48 -17.24 -8.38
CA PRO A 54 -4.03 -17.46 -8.27
C PRO A 54 -3.22 -16.23 -8.67
N THR A 55 -3.70 -15.44 -9.62
CA THR A 55 -3.07 -14.18 -10.03
C THR A 55 -3.03 -13.17 -8.88
N ALA A 56 -4.17 -12.91 -8.24
CA ALA A 56 -4.29 -12.00 -7.10
C ALA A 56 -3.44 -12.46 -5.91
N LEU A 57 -3.40 -13.78 -5.67
CA LEU A 57 -2.57 -14.35 -4.60
C LEU A 57 -1.08 -14.18 -4.91
N GLY A 58 -0.65 -14.43 -6.15
CA GLY A 58 0.74 -14.23 -6.59
C GLY A 58 1.20 -12.78 -6.47
N ILE A 59 0.33 -11.84 -6.86
CA ILE A 59 0.59 -10.40 -6.70
C ILE A 59 0.68 -10.03 -5.22
N ALA A 60 -0.26 -10.47 -4.37
CA ALA A 60 -0.24 -10.20 -2.93
C ALA A 60 1.02 -10.75 -2.23
N LEU A 61 1.48 -11.96 -2.63
CA LEU A 61 2.72 -12.55 -2.14
C LEU A 61 3.95 -11.71 -2.53
N SER A 62 4.01 -11.30 -3.80
CA SER A 62 5.09 -10.47 -4.33
C SER A 62 5.13 -9.09 -3.65
N GLU A 63 3.97 -8.46 -3.51
CA GLU A 63 3.82 -7.15 -2.86
C GLU A 63 4.28 -7.20 -1.40
N ALA A 64 3.85 -8.20 -0.62
CA ALA A 64 4.24 -8.34 0.77
C ALA A 64 5.76 -8.52 0.91
N ALA A 65 6.37 -9.32 0.03
CA ALA A 65 7.81 -9.54 0.01
C ALA A 65 8.59 -8.27 -0.36
N ILE A 66 8.20 -7.58 -1.43
CA ILE A 66 8.82 -6.32 -1.87
C ILE A 66 8.70 -5.26 -0.79
N THR A 67 7.51 -5.10 -0.21
CA THR A 67 7.25 -4.14 0.85
C THR A 67 8.11 -4.42 2.08
N PHE A 68 8.27 -5.70 2.45
CA PHE A 68 9.16 -6.09 3.54
C PHE A 68 10.61 -5.71 3.26
N TRP A 69 11.13 -6.01 2.06
CA TRP A 69 12.50 -5.63 1.67
C TRP A 69 12.71 -4.12 1.64
N CYS A 70 11.77 -3.37 1.08
CA CYS A 70 11.79 -1.92 1.09
C CYS A 70 11.81 -1.37 2.53
N ALA A 71 10.91 -1.85 3.39
CA ALA A 71 10.86 -1.43 4.79
C ALA A 71 12.17 -1.78 5.52
N ARG A 72 12.69 -2.98 5.31
CA ARG A 72 13.97 -3.44 5.89
C ARG A 72 15.13 -2.55 5.45
N LEU A 73 15.28 -2.27 4.16
CA LEU A 73 16.34 -1.42 3.62
C LEU A 73 16.24 0.01 4.17
N LEU A 74 15.03 0.56 4.23
CA LEU A 74 14.80 1.91 4.74
C LEU A 74 15.15 2.03 6.23
N LEU A 75 14.72 1.05 7.03
CA LEU A 75 14.97 1.06 8.48
C LEU A 75 16.45 0.81 8.80
N THR A 76 17.11 -0.12 8.10
CA THR A 76 18.53 -0.42 8.34
C THR A 76 19.46 0.70 7.87
N ARG A 77 19.14 1.39 6.76
CA ARG A 77 19.99 2.46 6.19
C ARG A 77 19.75 3.84 6.79
N PHE A 78 18.50 4.24 6.98
CA PHE A 78 18.16 5.61 7.42
C PHE A 78 17.81 5.69 8.92
N GLY A 79 17.70 4.54 9.59
CA GLY A 79 17.30 4.43 10.97
C GLY A 79 15.79 4.58 11.19
N LEU A 80 15.33 4.30 12.41
CA LEU A 80 13.90 4.13 12.72
C LEU A 80 13.04 5.33 12.32
N ARG A 81 13.51 6.55 12.64
CA ARG A 81 12.72 7.78 12.47
C ARG A 81 12.69 8.25 11.02
N LYS A 82 13.85 8.35 10.35
CA LYS A 82 13.91 8.81 8.96
C LYS A 82 13.38 7.74 8.00
N GLY A 83 13.67 6.46 8.26
CA GLY A 83 13.17 5.35 7.45
C GLY A 83 11.65 5.27 7.44
N ARG A 84 11.01 5.47 8.60
CA ARG A 84 9.55 5.50 8.70
C ARG A 84 8.93 6.66 7.90
N ASN A 85 9.48 7.87 8.03
CA ASN A 85 9.00 9.01 7.25
C ASN A 85 9.19 8.78 5.74
N LEU A 86 10.33 8.22 5.33
CA LEU A 86 10.59 7.92 3.92
C LEU A 86 9.61 6.88 3.37
N SER A 87 9.30 5.83 4.13
CA SER A 87 8.33 4.81 3.70
C SER A 87 6.94 5.39 3.47
N GLN A 88 6.54 6.40 4.27
CA GLN A 88 5.24 7.05 4.14
C GLN A 88 5.21 7.96 2.91
N ILE A 89 6.29 8.69 2.66
CA ILE A 89 6.42 9.54 1.46
C ILE A 89 6.39 8.68 0.19
N ILE A 90 7.12 7.56 0.17
CA ILE A 90 7.13 6.62 -0.95
C ILE A 90 5.74 6.00 -1.15
N GLY A 91 5.08 5.57 -0.06
CA GLY A 91 3.73 5.03 -0.12
C GLY A 91 2.70 6.04 -0.66
N PHE A 92 2.75 7.28 -0.19
CA PHE A 92 1.91 8.36 -0.68
C PHE A 92 2.19 8.69 -2.15
N GLY A 93 3.47 8.78 -2.54
CA GLY A 93 3.86 9.01 -3.94
C GLY A 93 3.39 7.87 -4.86
N GLY A 94 3.50 6.62 -4.41
CA GLY A 94 2.97 5.45 -5.12
C GLY A 94 1.46 5.50 -5.29
N MET A 95 0.71 5.89 -4.25
CA MET A 95 -0.74 6.09 -4.32
C MET A 95 -1.10 7.17 -5.35
N VAL A 96 -0.47 8.34 -5.28
CA VAL A 96 -0.73 9.45 -6.21
C VAL A 96 -0.48 9.01 -7.65
N ALA A 97 0.68 8.40 -7.91
CA ALA A 97 1.03 7.90 -9.23
C ALA A 97 0.00 6.87 -9.73
N GLY A 98 -0.39 5.89 -8.89
CA GLY A 98 -1.38 4.88 -9.23
C GLY A 98 -2.74 5.47 -9.61
N VAL A 99 -3.24 6.42 -8.81
CA VAL A 99 -4.49 7.13 -9.10
C VAL A 99 -4.38 7.93 -10.40
N THR A 100 -3.28 8.65 -10.61
CA THR A 100 -3.08 9.44 -11.83
C THR A 100 -3.03 8.55 -13.07
N PHE A 101 -2.29 7.43 -13.04
CA PHE A 101 -2.23 6.50 -14.16
C PHE A 101 -3.59 5.86 -14.46
N TYR A 102 -4.36 5.50 -13.43
CA TYR A 102 -5.73 5.01 -13.60
C TYR A 102 -6.61 6.07 -14.28
N GLN A 103 -6.56 7.32 -13.83
CA GLN A 103 -7.38 8.40 -14.39
C GLN A 103 -6.99 8.75 -15.84
N ILE A 104 -5.69 8.77 -16.16
CA ILE A 104 -5.23 8.91 -17.56
C ILE A 104 -5.79 7.75 -18.40
N GLY A 105 -5.76 6.54 -17.84
CA GLY A 105 -6.27 5.33 -18.48
C GLY A 105 -7.77 5.36 -18.80
N VAL A 106 -8.57 5.98 -17.95
CA VAL A 106 -10.02 6.13 -18.13
C VAL A 106 -10.37 7.37 -18.97
N ALA A 107 -9.62 8.46 -18.84
CA ALA A 107 -9.91 9.74 -19.51
C ALA A 107 -9.54 9.73 -21.00
N SER A 108 -8.50 8.99 -21.38
CA SER A 108 -8.33 8.61 -22.77
C SER A 108 -9.29 7.46 -23.05
N ASN A 109 -10.13 7.55 -24.08
CA ASN A 109 -10.93 6.42 -24.57
C ASN A 109 -9.97 5.35 -25.12
N ILE A 110 -9.29 4.67 -24.19
CA ILE A 110 -8.25 3.69 -24.42
C ILE A 110 -8.78 2.49 -25.20
N SER A 111 -10.09 2.29 -25.28
CA SER A 111 -10.66 1.26 -26.15
C SER A 111 -10.15 1.43 -27.58
N ASP A 112 -10.16 2.61 -28.18
CA ASP A 112 -9.83 2.71 -29.60
C ASP A 112 -8.35 3.02 -29.82
N ALA A 113 -7.72 3.79 -28.93
CA ALA A 113 -6.31 4.12 -29.05
C ALA A 113 -5.41 2.96 -28.59
N VAL A 114 -5.72 2.24 -27.51
CA VAL A 114 -4.88 1.10 -27.05
C VAL A 114 -5.20 -0.18 -27.80
N ILE A 115 -6.43 -0.41 -28.29
CA ILE A 115 -6.69 -1.56 -29.19
C ILE A 115 -6.02 -1.34 -30.56
N ASN A 116 -5.98 -0.11 -31.09
CA ASN A 116 -5.27 0.18 -32.35
C ASN A 116 -3.76 0.42 -32.18
N SER A 117 -3.28 0.73 -30.97
CA SER A 117 -1.85 0.73 -30.60
C SER A 117 -1.37 -0.62 -30.03
N ALA A 118 -2.28 -1.58 -29.84
CA ALA A 118 -2.03 -2.90 -29.25
C ALA A 118 -1.01 -3.75 -30.00
N PRO A 119 -0.82 -3.68 -31.35
CA PRO A 119 0.23 -4.49 -31.96
C PRO A 119 1.64 -4.05 -31.55
N ALA A 120 1.80 -2.89 -30.88
CA ALA A 120 3.06 -2.42 -30.32
C ALA A 120 3.17 -2.53 -28.78
N PHE A 121 2.14 -3.04 -28.09
CA PHE A 121 2.31 -3.39 -26.67
C PHE A 121 3.24 -4.60 -26.59
N ASN A 122 4.33 -4.45 -25.85
CA ASN A 122 5.37 -5.46 -25.66
C ASN A 122 4.70 -6.83 -25.39
N PRO A 123 5.04 -7.90 -26.14
CA PRO A 123 4.42 -9.22 -25.99
C PRO A 123 4.40 -9.73 -24.54
N ILE A 124 5.35 -9.25 -23.72
CA ILE A 124 5.41 -9.49 -22.29
C ILE A 124 4.17 -8.93 -21.57
N LEU A 125 3.79 -7.66 -21.80
CA LEU A 125 2.62 -7.04 -21.16
C LEU A 125 1.30 -7.68 -21.60
N ALA A 126 1.18 -8.04 -22.89
CA ALA A 126 0.01 -8.76 -23.38
C ALA A 126 -0.13 -10.13 -22.69
N TRP A 127 0.99 -10.82 -22.50
CA TRP A 127 1.01 -12.10 -21.80
C TRP A 127 0.61 -11.97 -20.32
N TRP A 128 1.13 -10.97 -19.59
CA TRP A 128 0.68 -10.70 -18.21
C TRP A 128 -0.79 -10.26 -18.14
N GLY A 129 -1.25 -9.47 -19.12
CA GLY A 129 -2.65 -9.08 -19.24
C GLY A 129 -3.58 -10.28 -19.45
N GLY A 130 -3.10 -11.31 -20.16
CA GLY A 130 -3.80 -12.58 -20.35
C GLY A 130 -4.23 -13.25 -19.04
N ALA A 131 -3.46 -13.09 -17.95
CA ALA A 131 -3.82 -13.62 -16.64
C ALA A 131 -5.16 -13.08 -16.11
N LEU A 132 -5.44 -11.80 -16.39
CA LEU A 132 -6.66 -11.11 -15.98
C LEU A 132 -7.86 -11.41 -16.89
N VAL A 133 -7.59 -11.78 -18.14
CA VAL A 133 -8.60 -12.07 -19.17
C VAL A 133 -9.05 -13.55 -19.14
N GLY A 134 -8.44 -14.37 -18.27
CA GLY A 134 -8.86 -15.76 -18.08
C GLY A 134 -7.82 -16.81 -18.49
N ASP A 135 -6.61 -16.43 -18.93
CA ASP A 135 -5.58 -17.42 -19.25
C ASP A 135 -4.94 -17.96 -17.96
N TRP A 136 -5.02 -19.28 -17.78
CA TRP A 136 -4.47 -19.97 -16.61
C TRP A 136 -2.94 -20.04 -16.65
N LEU A 137 -2.32 -20.05 -17.82
CA LEU A 137 -0.88 -20.22 -17.93
C LEU A 137 -0.13 -18.99 -17.38
N PRO A 138 -0.43 -17.75 -17.81
CA PRO A 138 0.14 -16.55 -17.19
C PRO A 138 -0.24 -16.43 -15.71
N ALA A 139 -1.47 -16.79 -15.32
CA ALA A 139 -1.89 -16.74 -13.92
C ALA A 139 -1.03 -17.62 -12.99
N LEU A 140 -0.74 -18.84 -13.42
CA LEU A 140 0.12 -19.77 -12.66
C LEU A 140 1.57 -19.31 -12.62
N THR A 141 2.07 -18.67 -13.67
CA THR A 141 3.43 -18.11 -13.65
C THR A 141 3.56 -16.94 -12.68
N ILE A 142 2.58 -16.02 -12.63
CA ILE A 142 2.53 -14.95 -11.63
C ILE A 142 2.53 -15.56 -10.22
N PHE A 143 1.70 -16.57 -10.00
CA PHE A 143 1.59 -17.24 -8.72
C PHE A 143 2.91 -17.90 -8.29
N THR A 144 3.54 -18.67 -9.18
CA THR A 144 4.80 -19.37 -8.88
C THR A 144 5.95 -18.39 -8.63
N ILE A 145 6.03 -17.30 -9.40
CA ILE A 145 7.01 -16.23 -9.18
C ILE A 145 6.78 -15.58 -7.81
N GLY A 146 5.53 -15.22 -7.47
CA GLY A 146 5.19 -14.62 -6.19
C GLY A 146 5.51 -15.54 -5.00
N CYS A 147 5.18 -16.82 -5.10
CA CYS A 147 5.57 -17.84 -4.13
C CYS A 147 7.09 -17.92 -3.96
N THR A 148 7.84 -17.92 -5.07
CA THR A 148 9.31 -18.00 -5.04
C THR A 148 9.91 -16.79 -4.32
N ILE A 149 9.48 -15.58 -4.69
CA ILE A 149 9.95 -14.32 -4.06
C ILE A 149 9.59 -14.31 -2.57
N TYR A 150 8.38 -14.75 -2.21
CA TYR A 150 7.93 -14.83 -0.83
C TYR A 150 8.75 -15.82 0.00
N VAL A 151 8.97 -17.04 -0.51
CA VAL A 151 9.76 -18.08 0.17
C VAL A 151 11.20 -17.62 0.37
N VAL A 152 11.83 -17.07 -0.67
CA VAL A 152 13.19 -16.50 -0.58
C VAL A 152 13.24 -15.42 0.51
N THR A 153 12.25 -14.52 0.52
CA THR A 153 12.16 -13.45 1.52
C THR A 153 12.01 -14.00 2.92
N TYR A 154 11.14 -15.00 3.12
CA TYR A 154 10.94 -15.66 4.41
C TYR A 154 12.23 -16.31 4.93
N LEU A 155 12.93 -17.07 4.07
CA LEU A 155 14.17 -17.76 4.42
C LEU A 155 15.29 -16.79 4.78
N VAL A 156 15.45 -15.71 4.02
CA VAL A 156 16.51 -14.71 4.27
C VAL A 156 16.17 -13.84 5.48
N ALA A 157 14.92 -13.37 5.58
CA ALA A 157 14.47 -12.55 6.70
C ALA A 157 14.61 -13.27 8.04
N GLY A 158 14.29 -14.56 8.09
CA GLY A 158 14.43 -15.37 9.31
C GLY A 158 15.86 -15.45 9.84
N ARG A 159 16.86 -15.51 8.95
CA ARG A 159 18.29 -15.59 9.32
C ARG A 159 18.82 -14.26 9.83
N ASP A 160 18.45 -13.17 9.18
CA ASP A 160 19.00 -11.85 9.50
C ASP A 160 18.23 -11.09 10.58
N PHE A 161 17.04 -11.57 10.97
CA PHE A 161 16.16 -10.85 11.90
C PHE A 161 16.85 -10.49 13.23
N ALA A 162 17.65 -11.40 13.78
CA ALA A 162 18.38 -11.15 15.04
C ALA A 162 19.39 -10.00 14.90
N ARG A 163 20.06 -9.90 13.75
CA ARG A 163 21.00 -8.82 13.42
C ARG A 163 20.27 -7.50 13.16
N ASP A 164 19.14 -7.53 12.45
CA ASP A 164 18.35 -6.33 12.18
C ASP A 164 17.77 -5.76 13.48
N VAL A 165 17.28 -6.62 14.38
CA VAL A 165 16.75 -6.20 15.68
C VAL A 165 17.84 -5.59 16.57
N SER A 166 19.07 -6.11 16.55
CA SER A 166 20.16 -5.53 17.35
C SER A 166 20.60 -4.16 16.82
N ILE A 167 20.68 -3.99 15.49
CA ILE A 167 20.95 -2.70 14.84
C ILE A 167 19.87 -1.68 15.20
N ILE A 168 18.60 -2.09 15.11
CA ILE A 168 17.45 -1.24 15.41
C ILE A 168 17.39 -0.85 16.90
N ARG A 169 17.63 -1.80 17.82
CA ARG A 169 17.66 -1.52 19.27
C ARG A 169 18.80 -0.57 19.66
N GLY A 170 19.96 -0.68 18.99
CA GLY A 170 21.08 0.25 19.15
C GLY A 170 20.76 1.69 18.70
N GLN A 171 19.76 1.88 17.86
CA GLN A 171 19.28 3.19 17.38
C GLN A 171 18.14 3.79 18.23
N SER A 172 17.96 3.27 19.45
CA SER A 172 16.95 3.68 20.44
C SER A 172 16.70 5.21 20.47
N GLU A 173 15.41 5.56 20.45
CA GLU A 173 14.84 6.91 20.57
C GLU A 173 15.28 7.66 21.83
N ASN A 174 15.80 6.94 22.83
CA ASN A 174 16.28 7.45 24.10
C ASN A 174 17.81 7.53 24.16
N THR A 175 18.48 7.87 23.05
CA THR A 175 19.82 8.46 23.22
C THR A 175 19.58 9.81 23.91
N PRO A 176 20.03 10.01 25.17
CA PRO A 176 19.85 11.29 25.83
C PRO A 176 20.51 12.33 24.92
N ARG A 177 19.75 13.37 24.54
CA ARG A 177 20.33 14.53 23.87
C ARG A 177 21.32 15.16 24.84
N ALA A 178 22.56 14.70 24.81
CA ALA A 178 23.63 15.12 25.72
C ALA A 178 23.93 16.63 25.61
N ASN A 179 23.40 17.32 24.58
CA ASN A 179 23.70 18.72 24.29
C ASN A 179 22.47 19.62 24.09
N ALA A 180 21.27 19.21 24.50
CA ALA A 180 20.15 20.15 24.54
C ALA A 180 20.32 21.08 25.75
N LYS A 181 21.09 22.17 25.59
CA LYS A 181 21.15 23.26 26.58
C LYS A 181 19.72 23.62 26.97
N GLU A 182 19.37 23.39 28.23
CA GLU A 182 18.11 23.81 28.83
C GLU A 182 18.04 25.33 28.73
N LYS A 183 17.41 25.82 27.67
CA LYS A 183 17.07 27.24 27.58
C LYS A 183 15.94 27.48 28.57
N PRO A 184 16.02 28.50 29.43
CA PRO A 184 14.92 28.83 30.35
C PRO A 184 13.66 29.04 29.53
N PHE A 185 12.63 28.25 29.83
CA PHE A 185 11.35 28.28 29.13
C PHE A 185 10.57 29.51 29.60
N VAL A 186 10.77 30.65 28.92
CA VAL A 186 10.03 31.88 29.22
C VAL A 186 8.66 31.78 28.56
N PHE A 187 7.59 31.63 29.36
CA PHE A 187 6.21 31.66 28.89
C PHE A 187 5.80 33.10 28.55
N SER A 188 6.33 33.64 27.45
CA SER A 188 5.89 34.93 26.89
C SER A 188 4.95 34.70 25.72
N GLY A 189 3.65 34.56 26.00
CA GLY A 189 2.65 34.51 24.93
C GLY A 189 1.32 33.87 25.32
N ASN A 190 0.28 34.29 24.62
CA ASN A 190 -1.09 33.79 24.72
C ASN A 190 -1.10 32.24 24.62
N LEU A 191 -1.52 31.56 25.69
CA LEU A 191 -1.44 30.10 25.87
C LEU A 191 -2.04 29.35 24.66
N PHE A 192 -3.12 29.88 24.11
CA PHE A 192 -3.81 29.33 22.95
C PHE A 192 -2.94 29.31 21.69
N LYS A 193 -2.19 30.39 21.42
CA LYS A 193 -1.25 30.44 20.28
C LYS A 193 -0.11 29.44 20.47
N ILE A 194 0.41 29.29 21.69
CA ILE A 194 1.49 28.35 21.99
C ILE A 194 1.00 26.90 21.80
N ILE A 195 -0.20 26.58 22.27
CA ILE A 195 -0.82 25.26 22.07
C ILE A 195 -1.03 24.99 20.58
N ILE A 196 -1.66 25.91 19.84
CA ILE A 196 -1.88 25.75 18.39
C ILE A 196 -0.55 25.58 17.65
N PHE A 197 0.45 26.40 17.93
CA PHE A 197 1.74 26.33 17.26
C PHE A 197 2.50 25.05 17.61
N LYS A 198 2.36 24.56 18.85
CA LYS A 198 2.96 23.29 19.30
C LYS A 198 2.28 22.10 18.63
N GLU A 199 0.94 22.10 18.54
CA GLU A 199 0.16 21.07 17.85
C GLU A 199 0.43 21.07 16.35
N TRP A 200 0.41 22.24 15.70
CA TRP A 200 0.79 22.37 14.28
C TRP A 200 2.20 21.87 14.03
N ARG A 201 3.18 22.31 14.83
CA ARG A 201 4.56 21.85 14.70
C ARG A 201 4.71 20.36 15.03
N GLY A 202 3.82 19.80 15.85
CA GLY A 202 3.68 18.39 16.13
C GLY A 202 3.19 17.62 14.90
N ILE A 203 2.11 18.07 14.27
CA ILE A 203 1.54 17.50 13.04
C ILE A 203 2.57 17.55 11.90
N PHE A 204 3.25 18.68 11.70
CA PHE A 204 4.31 18.79 10.69
C PHE A 204 5.57 17.97 11.02
N ARG A 205 5.82 17.65 12.30
CA ARG A 205 6.91 16.73 12.69
C ARG A 205 6.53 15.26 12.54
N ASP A 206 5.25 14.95 12.62
CA ASP A 206 4.73 13.61 12.50
C ASP A 206 4.17 13.36 11.10
N ALA A 207 5.08 12.94 10.21
CA ALA A 207 4.74 12.58 8.84
C ALA A 207 3.63 11.50 8.77
N ARG A 208 3.42 10.71 9.84
CA ARG A 208 2.37 9.70 9.90
C ARG A 208 0.99 10.32 9.89
N THR A 209 0.77 11.31 10.75
CA THR A 209 -0.52 11.99 10.89
C THR A 209 -0.84 12.76 9.61
N PHE A 210 0.15 13.42 9.04
CA PHE A 210 -0.01 14.11 7.76
C PHE A 210 -0.36 13.14 6.62
N ALA A 211 0.38 12.03 6.47
CA ALA A 211 0.10 11.05 5.42
C ALA A 211 -1.26 10.35 5.60
N GLN A 212 -1.67 10.07 6.83
CA GLN A 212 -2.97 9.45 7.12
C GLN A 212 -4.15 10.37 6.81
N ILE A 213 -3.99 11.69 6.94
CA ILE A 213 -5.04 12.67 6.60
C ILE A 213 -4.98 13.02 5.11
N ALA A 214 -3.78 13.19 4.55
CA ALA A 214 -3.59 13.57 3.16
C ALA A 214 -3.98 12.46 2.17
N ALA A 215 -3.70 11.18 2.48
CA ALA A 215 -4.00 10.08 1.58
C ALA A 215 -5.51 9.96 1.27
N PRO A 216 -6.43 9.91 2.25
CA PRO A 216 -7.87 9.92 1.98
C PRO A 216 -8.32 11.18 1.22
N LEU A 217 -7.82 12.37 1.60
CA LEU A 217 -8.17 13.62 0.92
C LEU A 217 -7.77 13.61 -0.56
N VAL A 218 -6.58 13.11 -0.88
CA VAL A 218 -6.14 12.95 -2.27
C VAL A 218 -6.93 11.87 -2.99
N GLY A 219 -7.28 10.77 -2.31
CA GLY A 219 -8.16 9.74 -2.84
C GLY A 219 -9.57 10.23 -3.16
N LEU A 220 -10.04 11.30 -2.52
CA LEU A 220 -11.33 11.94 -2.81
C LEU A 220 -11.29 12.88 -4.02
N ILE A 221 -10.10 13.33 -4.46
CA ILE A 221 -9.98 14.26 -5.59
C ILE A 221 -10.62 13.68 -6.87
N PRO A 222 -10.34 12.43 -7.30
CA PRO A 222 -10.98 11.89 -8.49
C PRO A 222 -12.50 11.73 -8.36
N VAL A 223 -12.99 11.38 -7.16
CA VAL A 223 -14.43 11.28 -6.89
C VAL A 223 -15.09 12.64 -7.01
N ALA A 224 -14.49 13.69 -6.43
CA ALA A 224 -14.97 15.06 -6.55
C ALA A 224 -14.99 15.52 -8.02
N PHE A 225 -13.94 15.24 -8.80
CA PHE A 225 -13.92 15.55 -10.23
C PHE A 225 -14.96 14.76 -11.03
N ALA A 226 -15.16 13.48 -10.72
CA ALA A 226 -16.18 12.65 -11.37
C ALA A 226 -17.59 13.18 -11.08
N ILE A 227 -17.88 13.59 -9.84
CA ILE A 227 -19.16 14.19 -9.45
C ILE A 227 -19.38 15.50 -10.21
N VAL A 228 -18.41 16.42 -10.20
CA VAL A 228 -18.51 17.71 -10.91
C VAL A 228 -18.74 17.50 -12.42
N LYS A 229 -18.00 16.57 -13.05
CA LYS A 229 -18.16 16.27 -14.47
C LYS A 229 -19.49 15.56 -14.80
N SER A 230 -20.04 14.80 -13.86
CA SER A 230 -21.35 14.14 -14.00
C SER A 230 -22.51 15.11 -13.92
N TRP A 231 -22.38 16.19 -13.14
CA TRP A 231 -23.37 17.26 -13.03
C TRP A 231 -23.58 17.98 -14.37
N ASP A 232 -22.52 18.16 -15.17
CA ASP A 232 -22.62 18.81 -16.48
C ASP A 232 -23.24 17.92 -17.58
N LYS A 233 -23.23 16.58 -17.42
CA LYS A 233 -23.60 15.65 -18.50
C LYS A 233 -24.92 14.91 -18.29
N ALA A 234 -25.34 14.67 -17.05
CA ALA A 234 -26.62 14.01 -16.75
C ALA A 234 -27.03 14.26 -15.29
N PRO A 235 -27.85 15.28 -14.99
CA PRO A 235 -28.24 15.63 -13.61
C PRO A 235 -29.02 14.51 -12.90
N GLU A 236 -29.65 13.60 -13.65
CA GLU A 236 -30.38 12.44 -13.10
C GLU A 236 -29.45 11.33 -12.57
N ILE A 237 -28.24 11.18 -13.12
CA ILE A 237 -27.24 10.17 -12.68
C ILE A 237 -26.43 10.67 -11.48
N ALA A 238 -26.27 11.99 -11.36
CA ALA A 238 -25.63 12.61 -10.20
C ALA A 238 -26.34 12.31 -8.88
N GLY A 239 -27.68 12.15 -8.92
CA GLY A 239 -28.47 11.71 -7.76
C GLY A 239 -28.18 10.27 -7.32
N TYR A 240 -27.81 9.38 -8.24
CA TYR A 240 -27.47 7.98 -7.95
C TYR A 240 -26.02 7.81 -7.48
N LEU A 241 -25.07 8.61 -7.98
CA LEU A 241 -23.68 8.65 -7.50
C LEU A 241 -23.55 9.34 -6.12
N GLY A 242 -24.54 10.14 -5.72
CA GLY A 242 -24.67 10.75 -4.39
C GLY A 242 -25.29 9.84 -3.32
N ALA A 243 -25.83 8.68 -3.70
CA ALA A 243 -26.24 7.63 -2.76
C ALA A 243 -25.04 6.69 -2.48
N PRO A 244 -24.81 6.29 -1.23
CA PRO A 244 -23.48 6.23 -0.66
C PRO A 244 -22.65 5.05 -1.18
N MET A 245 -21.62 5.34 -1.98
CA MET A 245 -20.38 4.54 -1.99
C MET A 245 -19.49 4.94 -0.79
N VAL A 246 -20.09 5.04 0.40
CA VAL A 246 -19.39 4.92 1.67
C VAL A 246 -19.66 3.51 2.16
N ILE A 247 -18.86 2.55 1.69
CA ILE A 247 -18.69 1.30 2.41
C ILE A 247 -17.19 1.21 2.72
N PHE A 248 -16.95 1.15 4.02
CA PHE A 248 -15.67 1.13 4.72
C PHE A 248 -14.68 0.09 4.18
#